data_AF-A0A3B8Z8D5-F1
#
_entry.id   AF-A0A3B8Z8D5-F1
#
_cell.length_a   1.000
_cell.length_b   1.000
_cell.length_c   1.000
_cell.angle_alpha   90.00
_cell.angle_beta   90.00
_cell.angle_gamma   90.00
#
_symmetry.space_group_name_H-M   'P 1'
#
loop_
_entity.id
_entity.type
_entity.pdbx_description
1 polymer ?
#
loop_
_entity_poly.entity_id
_entity_poly.type
_entity_poly.pdbx_seq_one_letter_code
_entity_poly.pdbx_strand_id
1 'polypeptide(L)'
;MPKLNCSQLASQIKVWGSELGFQQIAITDADLDNYAKYLSAWIDNNYHGAMTYMAENHEKRCHPEQLHPGTIRIITARMDYSVSKSNSLHP
;
A
#
# COMPACT_ATOMS: atom_id res chain seq x y z
N MET A 1 -16.42 19.73 19.07
CA MET A 1 -15.09 19.15 18.76
C MET A 1 -14.45 19.97 17.66
N PRO A 2 -13.15 20.32 17.73
CA PRO A 2 -12.48 21.01 16.63
C PRO A 2 -12.54 20.15 15.36
N LYS A 3 -12.87 20.76 14.23
CA LYS A 3 -12.97 20.08 12.94
C LYS A 3 -11.56 19.70 12.47
N LEU A 4 -11.32 18.42 12.22
CA LEU A 4 -10.04 17.96 11.71
C LEU A 4 -9.77 18.57 10.33
N ASN A 5 -8.62 19.24 10.17
CA ASN A 5 -8.17 19.74 8.87
C ASN A 5 -7.34 18.67 8.16
N CYS A 6 -7.99 17.88 7.30
CA CYS A 6 -7.33 16.76 6.60
C CYS A 6 -6.18 17.21 5.71
N SER A 7 -6.25 18.40 5.10
CA SER A 7 -5.18 18.93 4.23
C SER A 7 -3.93 19.24 5.04
N GLN A 8 -4.10 19.87 6.21
CA GLN A 8 -2.98 20.15 7.12
C GLN A 8 -2.37 18.85 7.65
N LEU A 9 -3.21 17.89 8.07
CA LEU A 9 -2.74 16.59 8.55
C LEU A 9 -1.99 15.82 7.46
N ALA A 10 -2.48 15.82 6.22
CA ALA A 10 -1.80 15.18 5.09
C ALA A 10 -0.41 15.77 4.84
N SER A 11 -0.27 17.10 4.95
CA SER A 11 1.04 17.76 4.86
C SER A 11 1.96 17.38 6.02
N GLN A 12 1.44 17.32 7.25
CA GLN A 12 2.22 16.90 8.42
C GLN A 12 2.71 15.46 8.31
N ILE A 13 1.85 14.53 7.88
CA ILE A 13 2.22 13.12 7.67
C ILE A 13 3.39 12.99 6.70
N LYS A 14 3.40 13.78 5.61
CA LYS A 14 4.50 13.77 4.64
C LYS A 14 5.81 14.32 5.23
N VAL A 15 5.73 15.37 6.05
CA VAL A 15 6.89 15.92 6.76
C VAL A 15 7.45 14.86 7.72
N TRP A 16 6.60 14.26 8.56
CA TRP A 16 7.03 13.22 9.51
C TRP A 16 7.65 12.02 8.81
N GLY A 17 7.10 11.58 7.67
CA GLY A 17 7.71 10.49 6.92
C GLY A 17 9.13 10.81 6.44
N SER A 18 9.37 12.03 5.98
CA SER A 18 10.72 12.47 5.61
C SER A 18 11.66 12.54 6.80
N GLU A 19 11.19 13.04 7.95
CA GLU A 19 11.98 13.11 9.20
C GLU A 19 12.36 11.72 9.73
N LEU A 20 11.48 10.74 9.51
CA LEU A 20 11.70 9.32 9.82
C LEU A 20 12.60 8.60 8.80
N GLY A 21 13.03 9.28 7.72
CA GLY A 21 13.94 8.75 6.72
C GLY A 21 13.29 8.03 5.55
N PHE A 22 11.96 8.05 5.41
CA PHE A 22 11.31 7.53 4.20
C PHE A 22 11.53 8.48 3.03
N GLN A 23 11.88 7.94 1.85
CA GLN A 23 12.08 8.77 0.66
C GLN A 23 10.76 9.29 0.06
N GLN A 24 9.64 8.60 0.31
CA GLN A 24 8.34 9.04 -0.18
C GLN A 24 7.20 8.55 0.72
N ILE A 25 6.25 9.45 0.97
CA ILE A 25 4.93 9.12 1.54
C ILE A 25 3.84 9.48 0.54
N ALA A 26 2.92 8.53 0.32
CA ALA A 26 1.70 8.74 -0.46
C ALA A 26 0.46 8.46 0.40
N ILE A 27 -0.65 9.12 0.06
CA ILE A 27 -1.95 8.91 0.71
C ILE A 27 -2.96 8.66 -0.40
N THR A 28 -3.70 7.56 -0.31
CA THR A 28 -4.70 7.14 -1.28
C THR A 28 -6.04 6.86 -0.59
N ASP A 29 -7.11 6.73 -1.38
CA ASP A 29 -8.33 6.12 -0.88
C ASP A 29 -8.12 4.62 -0.57
N ALA A 30 -9.15 3.98 -0.05
CA ALA A 30 -9.13 2.56 0.31
C ALA A 30 -9.94 1.72 -0.70
N ASP A 31 -10.32 2.28 -1.85
CA ASP A 31 -11.12 1.59 -2.85
C ASP A 31 -10.21 0.71 -3.72
N LEU A 32 -10.44 -0.60 -3.64
CA LEU A 32 -9.70 -1.61 -4.38
C LEU A 32 -10.62 -2.44 -5.30
N ASP A 33 -11.85 -2.01 -5.54
CA ASP A 33 -12.86 -2.77 -6.28
C ASP A 33 -12.38 -3.13 -7.69
N ASN A 34 -11.69 -2.21 -8.35
CA ASN A 34 -11.10 -2.43 -9.67
C ASN A 34 -9.94 -3.43 -9.65
N TYR A 35 -9.27 -3.62 -8.51
CA TYR A 35 -8.12 -4.50 -8.38
C TYR A 35 -8.52 -5.94 -8.04
N ALA A 36 -9.63 -6.14 -7.34
CA ALA A 36 -10.08 -7.46 -6.87
C ALA A 36 -10.17 -8.50 -8.00
N LYS A 37 -10.66 -8.11 -9.18
CA LYS A 37 -10.75 -9.00 -10.36
C LYS A 37 -9.40 -9.46 -10.86
N TYR A 38 -8.40 -8.58 -10.87
CA TYR A 38 -7.05 -8.93 -11.30
C TYR A 38 -6.37 -9.85 -10.28
N LEU A 39 -6.60 -9.63 -8.99
CA LEU A 39 -6.09 -10.51 -7.94
C LEU A 39 -6.69 -11.92 -8.06
N SER A 40 -8.02 -12.03 -8.23
CA SER A 40 -8.68 -13.32 -8.44
C SER A 40 -8.09 -14.06 -9.64
N ALA A 41 -8.01 -13.39 -10.80
CA ALA A 41 -7.44 -14.00 -11.99
C ALA A 41 -5.98 -14.45 -11.78
N TRP A 42 -5.17 -13.66 -11.08
CA TRP A 42 -3.78 -14.02 -10.77
C TRP A 42 -3.68 -15.26 -9.87
N ILE A 43 -4.57 -15.39 -8.88
CA ILE A 43 -4.67 -16.58 -8.02
C ILE A 43 -5.13 -17.80 -8.83
N ASP A 44 -6.18 -17.64 -9.65
CA ASP A 44 -6.76 -18.73 -10.47
C ASP A 44 -5.74 -19.28 -11.49
N ASN A 45 -4.83 -18.44 -11.97
CA ASN A 45 -3.73 -18.84 -12.85
C ASN A 45 -2.52 -19.44 -12.11
N ASN A 46 -2.61 -19.67 -10.79
CA ASN A 46 -1.56 -20.23 -9.96
C ASN A 46 -0.24 -19.43 -9.98
N TYR A 47 -0.32 -18.11 -10.23
CA TYR A 47 0.85 -17.24 -10.35
C TYR A 47 1.53 -16.94 -9.00
N HIS A 48 0.94 -17.36 -7.87
CA HIS A 48 1.60 -17.34 -6.56
C HIS A 48 2.66 -18.43 -6.37
N GLY A 49 2.80 -19.38 -7.30
CA GLY A 49 3.72 -20.50 -7.15
C GLY A 49 3.46 -21.25 -5.84
N ALA A 50 4.50 -21.43 -5.03
CA ALA A 50 4.40 -22.12 -3.73
C ALA A 50 3.90 -21.22 -2.57
N MET A 51 3.58 -19.94 -2.82
CA MET A 51 3.19 -18.98 -1.78
C MET A 51 1.70 -19.13 -1.44
N THR A 52 1.30 -20.24 -0.82
CA THR A 52 -0.12 -20.54 -0.50
C THR A 52 -0.81 -19.43 0.30
N TYR A 53 -0.07 -18.74 1.18
CA TYR A 53 -0.57 -17.59 1.94
C TYR A 53 -1.02 -16.39 1.07
N MET A 54 -0.63 -16.35 -0.22
CA MET A 54 -1.12 -15.33 -1.17
C MET A 54 -2.55 -15.63 -1.65
N ALA A 55 -2.92 -16.90 -1.75
CA ALA A 55 -4.30 -17.32 -2.05
C ALA A 55 -5.20 -17.23 -0.81
N GLU A 56 -4.64 -17.50 0.37
CA GLU A 56 -5.37 -17.41 1.63
C GLU A 56 -5.73 -15.96 1.99
N ASN A 57 -6.94 -15.77 2.53
CA ASN A 57 -7.44 -14.46 3.00
C ASN A 57 -7.35 -13.33 1.95
N HIS A 58 -7.37 -13.65 0.64
CA HIS A 58 -7.19 -12.64 -0.41
C HIS A 58 -8.29 -11.58 -0.41
N GLU A 59 -9.52 -11.90 -0.01
CA GLU A 59 -10.60 -10.91 0.18
C GLU A 59 -10.19 -9.78 1.14
N LYS A 60 -9.54 -10.10 2.27
CA LYS A 60 -9.08 -9.07 3.23
C LYS A 60 -8.05 -8.11 2.63
N ARG A 61 -7.39 -8.48 1.52
CA ARG A 61 -6.44 -7.64 0.79
C ARG A 61 -7.15 -6.62 -0.11
N CYS A 62 -8.39 -6.90 -0.50
CA CYS A 62 -9.25 -6.02 -1.28
C CYS A 62 -10.23 -5.22 -0.42
N HIS A 63 -10.38 -5.58 0.86
CA HIS A 63 -11.33 -4.97 1.80
C HIS A 63 -10.63 -4.44 3.05
N PRO A 64 -10.00 -3.25 3.01
CA PRO A 64 -9.29 -2.67 4.15
C PRO A 64 -10.14 -2.54 5.43
N GLU A 65 -11.45 -2.35 5.30
CA GLU A 65 -12.42 -2.32 6.40
C GLU A 65 -12.50 -3.64 7.18
N GLN A 66 -12.15 -4.77 6.56
CA GLN A 66 -12.06 -6.07 7.22
C GLN A 66 -10.76 -6.23 8.02
N LEU A 67 -9.73 -5.44 7.72
CA LEU A 67 -8.48 -5.39 8.50
C LEU A 67 -8.66 -4.52 9.74
N HIS A 68 -9.26 -3.34 9.57
CA HIS A 68 -9.58 -2.44 10.67
C HIS A 68 -10.87 -1.66 10.39
N PRO A 69 -11.90 -1.76 11.25
CA PRO A 69 -13.14 -1.00 11.09
C PRO A 69 -12.88 0.51 11.02
N GLY A 70 -13.59 1.20 10.11
CA GLY A 70 -13.45 2.65 9.94
C GLY A 70 -12.20 3.09 9.16
N THR A 71 -11.52 2.18 8.46
CA THR A 71 -10.44 2.56 7.54
C THR A 71 -11.00 3.40 6.39
N ILE A 72 -10.39 4.58 6.17
CA ILE A 72 -10.84 5.53 5.14
C ILE A 72 -9.73 5.93 4.15
N ARG A 73 -8.46 5.72 4.50
CA ARG A 73 -7.30 6.12 3.70
C ARG A 73 -6.16 5.15 3.97
N ILE A 74 -5.33 4.95 2.96
CA ILE A 74 -4.10 4.17 3.05
C ILE A 74 -2.91 5.13 2.98
N ILE A 75 -2.00 5.03 3.94
CA ILE A 75 -0.73 5.76 3.94
C ILE A 75 0.36 4.78 3.52
N THR A 76 1.04 5.06 2.42
CA THR A 76 2.13 4.24 1.90
C THR A 76 3.45 4.94 2.17
N ALA A 77 4.36 4.25 2.85
CA ALA A 77 5.75 4.67 2.99
C ALA A 77 6.63 3.83 2.07
N ARG A 78 7.47 4.51 1.27
CA ARG A 78 8.44 3.86 0.39
C ARG A 78 9.84 4.08 0.89
N MET A 79 10.64 3.02 0.82
CA MET A 79 12.08 3.11 0.94
C MET A 79 12.79 2.41 -0.23
N ASP A 80 13.81 3.04 -0.81
CA ASP A 80 14.70 2.39 -1.77
C ASP A 80 15.59 1.41 -1.02
N TYR A 81 15.56 0.14 -1.42
CA TYR A 81 16.32 -0.93 -0.76
C TYR A 81 17.83 -0.85 -1.06
N SER A 82 18.19 -0.39 -2.26
CA SER A 82 19.59 -0.25 -2.68
C SER A 82 20.03 1.21 -2.61
N VAL A 83 21.19 1.45 -2.00
CA VAL A 83 21.92 2.71 -2.09
C VAL A 83 22.67 2.85 -3.41
N SER A 84 22.94 1.74 -4.10
CA SER A 84 23.55 1.75 -5.42
C SER A 84 22.49 2.17 -6.45
N LYS A 85 22.78 3.26 -7.15
CA LYS A 85 22.04 3.70 -8.34
C LYS A 85 22.44 2.93 -9.60
N SER A 86 23.51 2.13 -9.54
CA SER A 86 23.93 1.28 -10.64
C SER A 86 23.00 0.07 -10.71
N ASN A 87 22.20 0.00 -11.77
CA ASN A 87 21.29 -1.11 -12.01
C ASN A 87 22.08 -2.31 -12.54
N SER A 88 22.00 -3.45 -11.86
CA SER A 88 22.68 -4.69 -12.28
C SER A 88 22.06 -5.31 -13.54
N LEU A 89 20.87 -4.86 -13.95
CA LEU A 89 20.18 -5.26 -15.17
C LEU A 89 20.58 -4.41 -16.38
N HIS A 90 21.86 -4.05 -16.49
CA HIS A 90 22.39 -3.55 -17.76
C HIS A 90 22.39 -4.75 -18.74
N PRO A 91 21.84 -4.61 -19.97
CA PRO A 91 21.96 -5.68 -20.97
C PRO A 91 23.43 -5.97 -21.29
#